data_AF-A0A6C0DCD4-F1
#
_entry.id   AF-A0A6C0DCD4-F1
#
_cell.length_a   1.000
_cell.length_b   1.000
_cell.length_c   1.000
_cell.angle_alpha   90.00
_cell.angle_beta   90.00
_cell.angle_gamma   90.00
#
_symmetry.space_group_name_H-M   'P 1'
#
loop_
_entity.id
_entity.type
_entity.pdbx_description
1 polymer ?
#
loop_
_entity_poly.entity_id
_entity_poly.type
_entity_poly.pdbx_seq_one_letter_code
_entity_poly.pdbx_strand_id
1 'polypeptide(L)'
;MKFCKNCNNMYYIGIDANDSNKLTYYCRHCKYRDETITEEGVCVLDTQFKRGEQKFNHIVNKYTKLDPTLPRIYNMKCPNVECKTNKSDTPPEIIYLRYDDDNLKYLYICSDCDTTWKTNEKE
;
A
#
# COMPACT_ATOMS: atom_id res chain seq x y z
N MET A 1 -14.96 -4.83 -2.86
CA MET A 1 -15.91 -5.95 -2.67
C MET A 1 -17.09 -5.45 -1.83
N LYS A 2 -18.33 -5.85 -2.16
CA LYS A 2 -19.55 -5.37 -1.47
C LYS A 2 -20.14 -6.48 -0.59
N PHE A 3 -20.79 -6.07 0.51
CA PHE A 3 -21.32 -6.97 1.52
C PHE A 3 -22.83 -6.79 1.68
N CYS A 4 -23.49 -7.88 2.05
CA CYS A 4 -24.93 -7.94 2.22
C CYS A 4 -25.41 -7.14 3.42
N LYS A 5 -26.36 -6.23 3.20
CA LYS A 5 -26.95 -5.38 4.26
C LYS A 5 -27.63 -6.20 5.38
N ASN A 6 -28.09 -7.41 5.08
CA ASN A 6 -28.87 -8.22 6.03
C ASN A 6 -28.01 -9.17 6.87
N CYS A 7 -26.85 -9.61 6.37
CA CYS A 7 -26.05 -10.65 7.04
C CYS A 7 -24.54 -10.47 6.91
N ASN A 8 -24.07 -9.34 6.36
CA ASN A 8 -22.67 -8.99 6.15
C ASN A 8 -21.84 -10.02 5.37
N ASN A 9 -22.47 -11.01 4.73
CA ASN A 9 -21.80 -11.93 3.82
C ASN A 9 -21.49 -11.25 2.48
N MET A 10 -20.42 -11.69 1.84
CA MET A 10 -20.02 -11.19 0.53
C MET A 10 -21.11 -11.42 -0.52
N TYR A 11 -21.35 -10.44 -1.38
CA TYR A 11 -22.21 -10.60 -2.55
C TYR A 11 -21.51 -11.36 -3.68
N TYR A 12 -22.28 -12.13 -4.42
CA TYR A 12 -21.90 -12.76 -5.67
C TYR A 12 -22.53 -12.02 -6.85
N ILE A 13 -21.84 -12.05 -7.97
CA ILE A 13 -22.28 -11.43 -9.22
C ILE A 13 -23.09 -12.45 -10.02
N GLY A 14 -24.23 -12.00 -10.55
CA GLY A 14 -25.08 -12.75 -11.46
C GLY A 14 -25.62 -11.84 -12.57
N ILE A 15 -26.18 -12.44 -13.60
CA ILE A 15 -26.92 -11.74 -14.65
C ILE A 15 -28.39 -11.82 -14.30
N ASP A 16 -29.15 -10.72 -14.50
CA ASP A 16 -30.60 -10.76 -14.28
C ASP A 16 -31.28 -11.77 -15.21
N ALA A 17 -32.36 -12.40 -14.74
CA ALA A 17 -33.07 -13.42 -15.51
C ALA A 17 -33.95 -12.81 -16.62
N ASN A 18 -34.39 -11.57 -16.45
CA ASN A 18 -35.27 -10.86 -17.38
C ASN A 18 -34.49 -9.96 -18.33
N ASP A 19 -33.35 -9.41 -17.90
CA ASP A 19 -32.49 -8.53 -18.71
C ASP A 19 -31.02 -8.97 -18.65
N SER A 20 -30.51 -9.49 -19.77
CA SER A 20 -29.12 -9.92 -19.91
C SER A 20 -28.10 -8.78 -19.77
N ASN A 21 -28.53 -7.52 -19.92
CA ASN A 21 -27.66 -6.35 -19.81
C ASN A 21 -27.53 -5.84 -18.36
N LYS A 22 -28.31 -6.38 -17.42
CA LYS A 22 -28.29 -5.95 -16.01
C LYS A 22 -27.50 -6.91 -15.13
N LEU A 23 -26.46 -6.39 -14.47
CA LEU A 23 -25.57 -7.16 -13.60
C LEU A 23 -26.02 -7.07 -12.13
N THR A 24 -26.49 -8.17 -11.55
CA THR A 24 -27.07 -8.19 -10.20
C THR A 24 -26.08 -8.70 -9.15
N TYR A 25 -26.18 -8.17 -7.93
CA TYR A 25 -25.43 -8.67 -6.78
C TYR A 25 -26.38 -9.41 -5.85
N TYR A 26 -26.09 -10.68 -5.56
CA TYR A 26 -26.94 -11.53 -4.73
C TYR A 26 -26.15 -12.21 -3.61
N CYS A 27 -26.78 -12.36 -2.45
CA CYS A 27 -26.20 -13.06 -1.32
C CYS A 27 -26.58 -14.55 -1.36
N ARG A 28 -25.59 -15.45 -1.33
CA ARG A 28 -25.85 -16.90 -1.26
C ARG A 28 -26.43 -17.36 0.07
N HIS A 29 -26.17 -16.62 1.15
CA HIS A 29 -26.62 -16.97 2.49
C HIS A 29 -28.09 -16.60 2.72
N CYS A 30 -28.46 -15.33 2.56
CA CYS A 30 -29.82 -14.85 2.85
C CYS A 30 -30.70 -14.62 1.61
N LYS A 31 -30.20 -14.91 0.40
CA LYS A 31 -30.89 -14.74 -0.90
C LYS A 31 -31.29 -13.30 -1.25
N TYR A 32 -30.84 -12.31 -0.47
CA TYR A 32 -31.06 -10.89 -0.78
C TYR A 32 -30.35 -10.50 -2.08
N ARG A 33 -31.06 -9.74 -2.92
CA ARG A 33 -30.55 -9.17 -4.17
C ARG A 33 -30.52 -7.65 -4.05
N ASP A 34 -29.40 -7.07 -4.43
CA ASP A 34 -29.21 -5.62 -4.43
C ASP A 34 -29.22 -5.11 -5.87
N GLU A 35 -30.27 -4.35 -6.21
CA GLU A 35 -30.50 -3.80 -7.54
C GLU A 35 -29.93 -2.40 -7.71
N THR A 36 -29.39 -1.79 -6.65
CA THR A 36 -28.87 -0.41 -6.67
C THR A 36 -27.46 -0.30 -7.25
N ILE A 37 -26.81 -1.43 -7.52
CA ILE A 37 -25.39 -1.50 -7.88
C ILE A 37 -25.17 -1.42 -9.40
N THR A 38 -26.25 -1.39 -10.20
CA THR A 38 -26.24 -1.45 -11.67
C THR A 38 -26.11 -0.09 -12.34
N GLU A 39 -25.25 0.80 -11.84
CA GLU A 39 -24.92 2.03 -12.57
C GLU A 39 -23.69 1.78 -13.48
N GLU A 40 -23.67 2.44 -14.64
CA GLU A 40 -22.73 2.19 -15.73
C GLU A 40 -21.25 2.35 -15.29
N GLY A 41 -20.38 1.42 -15.73
CA GLY A 41 -18.93 1.52 -15.54
C GLY A 41 -18.31 0.71 -14.39
N VAL A 42 -19.02 -0.30 -13.84
CA VAL A 42 -18.47 -1.12 -12.75
C VAL A 42 -17.35 -2.07 -13.24
N CYS A 43 -16.13 -1.83 -12.79
CA CYS A 43 -15.03 -2.78 -12.93
C CYS A 43 -15.26 -3.99 -11.99
N VAL A 44 -15.51 -5.16 -12.56
CA VAL A 44 -15.75 -6.42 -11.82
C VAL A 44 -14.45 -7.09 -11.42
N LEU A 45 -13.50 -7.12 -12.34
CA LEU A 45 -12.19 -7.74 -12.16
C LEU A 45 -11.14 -6.84 -12.82
N ASP A 46 -10.19 -6.39 -12.03
CA ASP A 46 -8.96 -5.78 -12.52
C ASP A 46 -7.81 -6.77 -12.25
N THR A 47 -7.13 -7.21 -13.31
CA THR A 47 -6.00 -8.13 -13.22
C THR A 47 -4.71 -7.39 -13.49
N GLN A 48 -3.96 -7.12 -12.42
CA GLN A 48 -2.69 -6.40 -12.49
C GLN A 48 -1.53 -7.39 -12.58
N PHE A 49 -0.98 -7.58 -13.79
CA PHE A 49 0.19 -8.44 -14.03
C PHE A 49 1.50 -7.79 -13.63
N LYS A 50 1.58 -6.46 -13.76
CA LYS A 50 2.68 -5.68 -13.21
C LYS A 50 2.36 -5.51 -11.73
N ARG A 51 3.13 -6.15 -10.85
CA ARG A 51 3.25 -5.65 -9.47
C ARG A 51 3.77 -4.23 -9.61
N GLY A 52 2.89 -3.24 -9.52
CA GLY A 52 3.31 -1.85 -9.34
C GLY A 52 4.31 -1.81 -8.18
N GLU A 53 5.26 -0.87 -8.22
CA GLU A 53 6.28 -0.74 -7.17
C GLU A 53 5.64 -1.00 -5.82
N GLN A 54 6.12 -2.05 -5.12
CA GLN A 54 5.52 -2.43 -3.86
C GLN A 54 5.45 -1.19 -2.98
N LYS A 55 4.24 -0.79 -2.59
CA LYS A 55 4.06 0.34 -1.69
C LYS A 55 4.85 0.02 -0.41
N PHE A 56 5.89 0.82 -0.15
CA PHE A 56 6.83 0.65 0.96
C PHE A 56 6.15 0.56 2.33
N ASN A 57 4.89 0.98 2.43
CA ASN A 57 4.03 0.83 3.61
C ASN A 57 3.95 -0.62 4.13
N HIS A 58 4.16 -1.63 3.30
CA HIS A 58 4.22 -3.03 3.74
C HIS A 58 5.62 -3.48 4.17
N ILE A 59 6.66 -2.73 3.81
CA ILE A 59 8.07 -3.11 3.98
C ILE A 59 8.66 -2.43 5.23
N VAL A 60 8.22 -1.21 5.55
CA VAL A 60 8.70 -0.47 6.72
C VAL A 60 7.67 -0.46 7.84
N ASN A 61 8.06 -1.05 8.98
CA ASN A 61 7.34 -0.91 10.24
C ASN A 61 7.94 0.24 11.08
N LYS A 62 7.16 0.81 12.00
CA LYS A 62 7.60 1.78 13.01
C LYS A 62 8.81 1.30 13.83
N TYR A 63 8.94 -0.02 14.01
CA TYR A 63 10.03 -0.62 14.80
C TYR A 63 11.29 -0.96 14.00
N THR A 64 11.27 -0.79 12.67
CA THR A 64 12.42 -1.10 11.80
C THR A 64 13.67 -0.36 12.24
N LYS A 65 13.54 0.85 12.79
CA LYS A 65 14.66 1.64 13.29
C LYS A 65 15.37 1.07 14.52
N LEU A 66 14.68 0.23 15.28
CA LEU A 66 15.22 -0.39 16.48
C LEU A 66 16.01 -1.67 16.16
N ASP A 67 15.95 -2.14 14.92
CA ASP A 67 16.67 -3.34 14.50
C ASP A 67 18.18 -3.05 14.39
N PRO A 68 19.02 -3.72 15.20
CA PRO A 68 20.48 -3.56 15.13
C PRO A 68 21.10 -4.34 13.97
N THR A 69 20.37 -5.26 13.33
CA THR A 69 20.87 -6.07 12.21
C THR A 69 20.82 -5.34 10.87
N LEU A 70 20.06 -4.24 10.81
CA LEU A 70 19.94 -3.46 9.59
C LEU A 70 21.17 -2.56 9.38
N PRO A 71 21.68 -2.46 8.13
CA PRO A 71 22.81 -1.61 7.80
C PRO A 71 22.55 -0.13 8.09
N ARG A 72 23.54 0.53 8.72
CA ARG A 72 23.48 1.95 9.10
C ARG A 72 24.58 2.76 8.39
N ILE A 73 24.24 3.96 7.97
CA ILE A 73 25.18 4.94 7.40
C ILE A 73 25.16 6.22 8.24
N TYR A 74 26.35 6.76 8.49
CA TYR A 74 26.54 7.94 9.34
C TYR A 74 26.99 9.19 8.59
N ASN A 75 27.18 9.06 7.27
CA ASN A 75 27.75 10.12 6.42
C ASN A 75 26.69 10.75 5.48
N MET A 76 25.41 10.42 5.67
CA MET A 76 24.30 10.92 4.84
C MET A 76 23.41 11.86 5.66
N LYS A 77 23.17 13.06 5.15
CA LYS A 77 22.24 14.02 5.77
C LYS A 77 20.79 13.61 5.51
N CYS A 78 19.92 13.86 6.49
CA CYS A 78 18.49 13.63 6.34
C CYS A 78 17.90 14.69 5.38
N PRO A 79 17.01 14.34 4.44
CA PRO A 79 16.36 15.32 3.57
C PRO A 79 15.39 16.23 4.33
N ASN A 80 14.92 15.81 5.52
CA ASN A 80 14.11 16.67 6.37
C ASN A 80 14.98 17.78 7.00
N VAL A 81 14.79 19.01 6.53
CA VAL A 81 15.52 20.21 7.00
C VAL A 81 15.32 20.44 8.50
N GLU A 82 14.19 20.01 9.06
CA GLU A 82 13.90 20.16 10.49
C GLU A 82 14.54 19.09 11.36
N CYS A 83 15.15 18.06 10.77
CA CYS A 83 15.78 16.98 11.52
C CYS A 83 16.89 17.51 12.45
N LYS A 84 16.91 17.02 13.69
CA LYS A 84 17.92 17.39 14.69
C LYS A 84 19.33 17.10 14.21
N THR A 85 19.53 15.97 13.52
CA THR A 85 20.84 15.58 12.94
C THR A 85 21.42 16.59 11.95
N ASN A 86 20.60 17.49 11.40
CA ASN A 86 21.06 18.51 10.48
C ASN A 86 21.39 19.85 11.18
N LYS A 87 20.95 20.03 12.42
CA LYS A 87 21.05 21.29 13.19
C LYS A 87 21.96 21.17 14.41
N SER A 88 22.06 19.98 15.02
CA SER A 88 22.93 19.69 16.17
C SER A 88 24.16 18.88 15.76
N ASP A 89 25.16 18.86 16.64
CA ASP A 89 26.41 18.07 16.50
C ASP A 89 26.20 16.54 16.69
N THR A 90 24.93 16.10 16.62
CA THR A 90 24.55 14.69 16.69
C THR A 90 24.84 14.04 15.35
N PRO A 91 25.63 12.94 15.31
CA PRO A 91 25.91 12.26 14.05
C PRO A 91 24.60 11.75 13.43
N PRO A 92 24.36 11.99 12.13
CA PRO A 92 23.18 11.46 11.48
C PRO A 92 23.26 9.94 11.44
N GLU A 93 22.15 9.26 11.70
CA GLU A 93 22.06 7.81 11.57
C GLU A 93 20.90 7.46 10.63
N ILE A 94 21.27 6.93 9.47
CA ILE A 94 20.31 6.54 8.43
C ILE A 94 20.42 5.03 8.22
N ILE A 95 19.29 4.35 8.23
CA ILE A 95 19.18 2.94 7.90
C ILE A 95 18.85 2.84 6.41
N TYR A 96 19.53 1.95 5.69
CA TYR A 96 19.17 1.66 4.30
C TYR A 96 18.70 0.22 4.16
N LEU A 97 17.62 0.04 3.41
CA LEU A 97 16.98 -1.25 3.17
C LEU A 97 16.81 -1.44 1.66
N ARG A 98 17.30 -2.57 1.15
CA ARG A 98 17.04 -2.97 -0.23
C ARG A 98 15.66 -3.62 -0.30
N TYR A 99 14.81 -3.10 -1.18
CA TYR A 99 13.42 -3.61 -1.33
C TYR A 99 13.15 -4.23 -2.69
N ASP A 100 14.02 -3.97 -3.67
CA ASP A 100 13.96 -4.54 -5.01
C ASP A 100 15.35 -5.07 -5.34
N ASP A 101 15.48 -6.39 -5.33
CA ASP A 101 16.75 -7.05 -5.61
C ASP A 101 17.12 -6.91 -7.09
N ASP A 102 16.16 -7.03 -8.00
CA ASP A 102 16.44 -7.01 -9.44
C ASP A 102 16.85 -5.61 -9.91
N ASN A 103 16.16 -4.58 -9.45
CA ASN A 103 16.42 -3.20 -9.85
C ASN A 103 17.34 -2.44 -8.90
N LEU A 104 17.92 -3.11 -7.89
CA LEU A 104 18.82 -2.53 -6.89
C LEU A 104 18.23 -1.26 -6.23
N LYS A 105 16.93 -1.29 -5.90
CA LYS A 105 16.28 -0.12 -5.28
C LYS A 105 16.43 -0.15 -3.76
N TYR A 106 16.78 1.01 -3.22
CA TYR A 106 17.01 1.23 -1.81
C TYR A 106 16.04 2.24 -1.24
N LEU A 107 15.66 1.99 0.01
CA LEU A 107 14.90 2.89 0.86
C LEU A 107 15.78 3.32 2.02
N TYR A 108 15.75 4.60 2.34
CA TYR A 108 16.50 5.20 3.43
C TYR A 108 15.53 5.66 4.52
N ILE A 109 15.91 5.46 5.78
CA ILE A 109 15.08 5.75 6.96
C ILE A 109 15.96 6.47 7.97
N CYS A 110 15.59 7.68 8.38
CA CYS A 110 16.28 8.37 9.47
C CYS A 110 15.83 7.81 10.83
N SER A 111 16.77 7.43 11.70
CA SER A 111 16.45 6.88 13.02
C SER A 111 15.91 7.93 14.00
N ASP A 112 16.21 9.22 13.78
CA ASP A 112 15.81 10.32 14.66
C ASP A 112 14.42 10.91 14.36
N CYS A 113 14.11 11.16 13.08
CA CYS A 113 12.88 11.86 12.68
C CYS A 113 11.90 11.01 11.87
N ASP A 114 12.18 9.71 11.72
CA ASP A 114 11.35 8.72 11.00
C ASP A 114 11.08 9.07 9.52
N THR A 115 11.83 10.03 8.94
CA THR A 115 11.68 10.38 7.53
C THR A 115 12.21 9.26 6.65
N THR A 116 11.41 8.85 5.67
CA THR A 116 11.75 7.79 4.70
C THR A 116 11.83 8.33 3.28
N TRP A 117 12.86 7.97 2.51
CA TRP A 117 13.02 8.42 1.12
C TRP A 117 13.75 7.41 0.24
N LYS A 118 13.60 7.56 -1.08
CA LYS A 118 14.32 6.80 -2.10
C LYS A 118 15.34 7.70 -2.80
N THR A 119 16.41 7.15 -3.37
CA THR A 119 17.37 7.90 -4.19
C THR A 119 16.96 8.06 -5.65
N ASN A 120 15.97 7.29 -6.13
CA ASN A 120 15.73 7.11 -7.57
C ASN A 120 14.40 7.69 -8.08
N GLU A 121 13.66 8.46 -7.29
CA GLU A 121 12.49 9.16 -7.80
C GLU A 121 12.95 10.51 -8.39
N LYS A 122 13.25 10.51 -9.69
CA LYS A 122 13.05 11.71 -10.50
C LYS A 122 11.54 11.86 -10.67
N GLU A 123 11.01 13.02 -10.29
CA GLU A 123 9.64 13.44 -10.64
C GLU A 123 9.39 13.38 -12.15
#